data_AF-A0A1Q5MA76-F1
#
_entry.id   AF-A0A1Q5MA76-F1
#
_cell.length_a   1.000
_cell.length_b   1.000
_cell.length_c   1.000
_cell.angle_alpha   90.00
_cell.angle_beta   90.00
_cell.angle_gamma   90.00
#
_symmetry.space_group_name_H-M   'P 1'
#
loop_
_entity.id
_entity.type
_entity.pdbx_description
1 polymer ?
#
loop_
_entity_poly.entity_id
_entity_poly.type
_entity_poly.pdbx_seq_one_letter_code
_entity_poly.pdbx_strand_id
1 'polypeptide(L)'
;MVPASDGRITERLKRRLRRVERTYSAGEDRPLRGYAAAMTAFGVYTAGWATVVKMRGRPVPDRPAPWDVALTAVATFRLSRLLSKASVTSPLRAPLTTFQGSQGPAELHEEARSEGAKSTAGELVTCPFCMSVWVASTLTAGQLLWPRATRTAMGALTALAGADALQLTYSALVAKSTGE
;
A
#
# COMPACT_ATOMS: atom_id res chain seq x y z
N MET A 1 -23.74 11.40 38.25
CA MET A 1 -22.76 12.50 38.36
C MET A 1 -21.46 12.04 37.69
N VAL A 2 -21.30 12.27 36.38
CA VAL A 2 -20.16 11.79 35.56
C VAL A 2 -19.11 12.91 35.51
N PRO A 3 -17.81 12.65 35.72
CA PRO A 3 -16.87 13.70 36.08
C PRO A 3 -16.46 14.56 34.87
N ALA A 4 -16.48 15.88 35.05
CA ALA A 4 -16.07 16.93 34.11
C ALA A 4 -14.56 16.94 33.74
N SER A 5 -13.87 15.80 33.88
CA SER A 5 -12.44 15.61 33.59
C SER A 5 -12.21 15.25 32.12
N ASP A 6 -13.07 14.38 31.57
CA ASP A 6 -12.96 13.90 30.17
C ASP A 6 -13.09 15.03 29.15
N GLY A 7 -14.00 15.98 29.40
CA GLY A 7 -14.23 17.14 28.53
C GLY A 7 -13.04 18.11 28.46
N ARG A 8 -12.28 18.26 29.56
CA ARG A 8 -11.12 19.16 29.61
C ARG A 8 -9.88 18.57 28.98
N ILE A 9 -9.69 17.26 29.11
CA ILE A 9 -8.58 16.54 28.48
C ILE A 9 -8.79 16.47 26.97
N THR A 10 -10.00 16.12 26.53
CA THR A 10 -10.36 16.08 25.10
C THR A 10 -10.24 17.44 24.44
N GLU A 11 -10.65 18.53 25.08
CA GLU A 11 -10.46 19.88 24.52
C GLU A 11 -8.99 20.33 24.49
N ARG A 12 -8.18 19.97 25.48
CA ARG A 12 -6.72 20.21 25.42
C ARG A 12 -6.07 19.41 24.28
N LEU A 13 -6.48 18.16 24.09
CA LEU A 13 -5.97 17.31 23.01
C LEU A 13 -6.34 17.89 21.64
N LYS A 14 -7.60 18.27 21.43
CA LYS A 14 -8.08 18.89 20.20
C LYS A 14 -7.33 20.18 19.89
N ARG A 15 -7.08 21.03 20.89
CA ARG A 15 -6.32 22.29 20.71
C ARG A 15 -4.87 22.04 20.35
N ARG A 16 -4.22 21.03 20.94
CA ARG A 16 -2.85 20.63 20.57
C ARG A 16 -2.79 20.05 19.16
N LEU A 17 -3.71 19.15 18.80
CA LEU A 17 -3.81 18.57 17.46
C LEU A 17 -4.00 19.65 16.39
N ARG A 18 -4.93 20.60 16.59
CA ARG A 18 -5.14 21.72 15.66
C ARG A 18 -3.93 22.64 15.53
N ARG A 19 -3.14 22.80 16.61
CA ARG A 19 -1.91 23.60 16.58
C ARG A 19 -0.82 22.89 15.78
N VAL A 20 -0.63 21.59 16.01
CA VAL A 20 0.31 20.76 15.25
C VAL A 20 -0.07 20.71 13.77
N GLU A 21 -1.36 20.54 13.46
CA GLU A 21 -1.89 20.57 12.10
C GLU A 21 -1.57 21.88 11.39
N ARG A 22 -1.88 23.03 12.00
CA ARG A 22 -1.55 24.34 11.40
C ARG A 22 -0.06 24.59 11.20
N THR A 23 0.79 24.08 12.10
CA THR A 23 2.25 24.24 11.97
C THR A 23 2.85 23.29 10.93
N TYR A 24 2.26 22.10 10.77
CA TYR A 24 2.75 21.08 9.85
C TYR A 24 2.23 21.26 8.41
N SER A 25 1.02 21.79 8.23
CA SER A 25 0.35 21.83 6.94
C SER A 25 0.92 22.81 5.92
N ALA A 26 1.79 23.76 6.27
CA ALA A 26 2.55 24.64 5.34
C ALA A 26 1.84 25.08 4.03
N GLY A 27 0.51 25.22 4.01
CA GLY A 27 -0.29 25.56 2.83
C GLY A 27 -0.91 24.42 2.00
N GLU A 28 -0.68 23.14 2.33
CA GLU A 28 -1.35 21.99 1.70
C GLU A 28 -2.38 21.34 2.65
N ASP A 29 -3.61 21.12 2.17
CA ASP A 29 -4.68 20.40 2.87
C ASP A 29 -4.33 18.90 3.02
N ARG A 30 -3.41 18.57 3.93
CA ARG A 30 -3.07 17.18 4.28
C ARG A 30 -3.85 16.74 5.52
N PRO A 31 -4.83 15.82 5.40
CA PRO A 31 -5.67 15.41 6.53
C PRO A 31 -4.89 14.50 7.51
N LEU A 32 -4.21 15.09 8.49
CA LEU A 32 -3.42 14.37 9.52
C LEU A 32 -4.22 13.30 10.29
N ARG A 33 -5.52 13.54 10.49
CA ARG A 33 -6.43 12.55 11.11
C ARG A 33 -6.57 11.28 10.28
N GLY A 34 -6.51 11.40 8.95
CA GLY A 34 -6.54 10.28 8.02
C GLY A 34 -5.28 9.42 8.15
N TYR A 35 -4.10 10.04 8.15
CA TYR A 35 -2.84 9.30 8.33
C TYR A 35 -2.74 8.64 9.71
N ALA A 36 -3.21 9.28 10.78
CA ALA A 36 -3.28 8.66 12.10
C ALA A 36 -4.22 7.43 12.13
N ALA A 37 -5.37 7.51 11.43
CA ALA A 37 -6.27 6.38 11.25
C ALA A 37 -5.61 5.26 10.41
N ALA A 38 -4.85 5.60 9.37
CA ALA A 38 -4.12 4.62 8.57
C ALA A 38 -3.00 3.93 9.37
N MET A 39 -2.25 4.68 10.19
CA MET A 39 -1.24 4.12 11.08
C MET A 39 -1.84 3.16 12.11
N THR A 40 -2.97 3.54 12.72
CA THR A 40 -3.66 2.66 13.68
C THR A 40 -4.22 1.42 12.99
N ALA A 41 -4.82 1.55 11.80
CA ALA A 41 -5.27 0.41 11.00
C ALA A 41 -4.10 -0.53 10.65
N PHE A 42 -2.97 0.01 10.22
CA PHE A 42 -1.78 -0.77 9.91
C PHE A 42 -1.21 -1.46 11.16
N GLY A 43 -1.19 -0.79 12.30
CA GLY A 43 -0.79 -1.36 13.59
C GLY A 43 -1.67 -2.53 14.01
N VAL A 44 -3.00 -2.38 13.94
CA VAL A 44 -3.96 -3.47 14.23
C VAL A 44 -3.78 -4.63 13.25
N TYR A 45 -3.59 -4.32 11.97
CA TYR A 45 -3.39 -5.30 10.91
C TYR A 45 -2.13 -6.16 11.12
N THR A 46 -0.99 -5.51 11.37
CA THR A 46 0.29 -6.18 11.63
C THR A 46 0.26 -6.97 12.93
N ALA A 47 -0.36 -6.42 13.99
CA ALA A 47 -0.56 -7.14 15.23
C ALA A 47 -1.44 -8.39 15.05
N GLY A 48 -2.48 -8.29 14.21
CA GLY A 48 -3.33 -9.44 13.84
C GLY A 48 -2.51 -10.55 13.18
N TRP A 49 -1.71 -10.23 12.17
CA TRP A 49 -0.81 -11.19 11.55
C TRP A 49 0.18 -11.80 12.52
N ALA A 50 0.85 -10.98 13.34
CA ALA A 50 1.80 -11.45 14.35
C ALA A 50 1.13 -12.42 15.33
N THR A 51 -0.12 -12.14 15.72
CA THR A 51 -0.91 -13.01 16.60
C THR A 51 -1.21 -14.35 15.93
N VAL A 52 -1.68 -14.34 14.68
CA VAL A 52 -1.97 -15.58 13.93
C VAL A 52 -0.71 -16.43 13.74
N VAL A 53 0.42 -15.81 13.39
CA VAL A 53 1.72 -16.48 13.27
C VAL A 53 2.13 -17.10 14.61
N LYS A 54 2.02 -16.35 15.70
CA LYS A 54 2.33 -16.83 17.05
C LYS A 54 1.43 -18.01 17.46
N MET A 55 0.14 -17.93 17.19
CA MET A 55 -0.82 -19.02 17.49
C MET A 55 -0.55 -20.29 16.69
N ARG A 56 0.02 -20.18 15.49
CA ARG A 56 0.40 -21.36 14.68
C ARG A 56 1.66 -22.07 15.19
N GLY A 57 2.42 -21.45 16.10
CA GLY A 57 3.54 -22.08 16.81
C GLY A 57 4.69 -22.55 15.91
N ARG A 58 4.78 -22.08 14.67
CA ARG A 58 5.87 -22.45 13.76
C ARG A 58 7.14 -21.67 14.13
N PRO A 59 8.32 -22.31 14.08
CA PRO A 59 9.57 -21.60 14.30
C PRO A 59 9.74 -20.51 13.23
N VAL A 60 10.00 -19.28 13.68
CA VAL A 60 10.34 -18.16 12.79
C VAL A 60 11.83 -18.28 12.46
N PRO A 61 12.24 -18.17 11.19
CA PRO A 61 13.65 -18.26 10.82
C PRO A 61 14.49 -17.16 11.50
N ASP A 62 15.68 -17.52 11.99
CA ASP A 62 16.60 -16.56 12.63
C ASP A 62 17.16 -15.52 11.66
N ARG A 63 17.22 -15.86 10.36
CA ARG A 63 17.71 -14.96 9.31
C ARG A 63 16.86 -15.08 8.05
N PRO A 64 16.50 -13.96 7.41
CA PRO A 64 15.86 -13.99 6.11
C PRO A 64 16.86 -14.46 5.05
N ALA A 65 16.46 -15.43 4.22
CA ALA A 65 17.27 -15.84 3.08
C ALA A 65 17.34 -14.69 2.05
N PRO A 66 18.53 -14.31 1.53
CA PRO A 66 18.66 -13.19 0.61
C PRO A 66 17.78 -13.31 -0.64
N TRP A 67 17.58 -14.53 -1.13
CA TRP A 67 16.72 -14.81 -2.27
C TRP A 67 15.23 -14.56 -1.98
N ASP A 68 14.75 -14.95 -0.79
CA ASP A 68 13.38 -14.69 -0.39
C ASP A 68 13.14 -13.18 -0.21
N VAL A 69 14.15 -12.41 0.24
CA VAL A 69 14.09 -10.93 0.28
C VAL A 69 13.97 -10.35 -1.12
N ALA A 70 14.79 -10.79 -2.08
CA ALA A 70 14.73 -10.33 -3.46
C ALA A 70 13.39 -10.64 -4.13
N LEU A 71 12.89 -11.88 -3.99
CA LEU A 71 11.57 -12.26 -4.49
C LEU A 71 10.47 -11.43 -3.83
N THR A 72 10.55 -11.19 -2.52
CA THR A 72 9.55 -10.38 -1.81
C THR A 72 9.57 -8.93 -2.28
N ALA A 73 10.75 -8.38 -2.56
CA ALA A 73 10.89 -7.03 -3.09
C ALA A 73 10.25 -6.91 -4.48
N VAL A 74 10.59 -7.81 -5.41
CA VAL A 74 10.03 -7.77 -6.78
C VAL A 74 8.53 -8.05 -6.77
N ALA A 75 8.08 -9.06 -6.02
CA ALA A 75 6.67 -9.40 -5.91
C ALA A 75 5.87 -8.24 -5.27
N THR A 76 6.39 -7.62 -4.21
CA THR A 76 5.79 -6.43 -3.59
C THR A 76 5.68 -5.30 -4.60
N PHE A 77 6.78 -4.96 -5.30
CA PHE A 77 6.77 -3.91 -6.32
C PHE A 77 5.69 -4.15 -7.38
N ARG A 78 5.65 -5.35 -7.97
CA ARG A 78 4.70 -5.65 -9.05
C ARG A 78 3.28 -5.69 -8.54
N LEU A 79 3.02 -6.36 -7.41
CA LEU A 79 1.68 -6.50 -6.87
C LEU A 79 1.12 -5.16 -6.38
N SER A 80 1.94 -4.30 -5.75
CA SER A 80 1.50 -2.96 -5.37
C SER A 80 1.16 -2.09 -6.57
N ARG A 81 1.96 -2.14 -7.65
CA ARG A 81 1.60 -1.43 -8.89
C ARG A 81 0.36 -2.03 -9.56
N LEU A 82 0.18 -3.34 -9.56
CA LEU A 82 -1.05 -3.96 -10.07
C LEU A 82 -2.26 -3.48 -9.27
N LEU A 83 -2.19 -3.54 -7.94
CA LEU A 83 -3.29 -3.14 -7.06
C LEU A 83 -3.59 -1.64 -7.10
N SER A 84 -2.58 -0.79 -7.33
CA SER A 84 -2.75 0.67 -7.34
C SER A 84 -2.93 1.31 -8.71
N LYS A 85 -2.45 0.68 -9.79
CA LYS A 85 -2.42 1.26 -11.14
C LYS A 85 -3.06 0.40 -12.22
N ALA A 86 -3.27 -0.90 -12.02
CA ALA A 86 -3.87 -1.73 -13.08
C ALA A 86 -5.31 -1.31 -13.38
N SER A 87 -5.65 -1.29 -14.67
CA SER A 87 -6.99 -1.06 -15.19
C SER A 87 -7.99 -2.14 -14.76
N VAL A 88 -7.53 -3.39 -14.59
CA VAL A 88 -8.38 -4.54 -14.22
C VAL A 88 -9.02 -4.38 -12.83
N THR A 89 -8.35 -3.66 -11.93
CA THR A 89 -8.87 -3.33 -10.59
C THR A 89 -9.66 -2.02 -10.54
N SER A 90 -9.86 -1.34 -11.68
CA SER A 90 -10.62 -0.09 -11.76
C SER A 90 -12.06 -0.23 -11.23
N PRO A 91 -12.80 -1.35 -11.40
CA PRO A 91 -14.12 -1.51 -10.76
C PRO A 91 -14.07 -1.46 -9.22
N LEU A 92 -12.99 -1.94 -8.60
CA LEU A 92 -12.79 -1.85 -7.14
C LEU A 92 -12.42 -0.42 -6.70
N ARG A 93 -11.82 0.40 -7.58
CA ARG A 93 -11.35 1.76 -7.26
C ARG A 93 -12.31 2.87 -7.67
N ALA A 94 -13.17 2.63 -8.65
CA ALA A 94 -14.21 3.55 -9.15
C ALA A 94 -15.07 4.24 -8.06
N PRO A 95 -15.41 3.61 -6.92
CA PRO A 95 -16.14 4.31 -5.85
C PRO A 95 -15.27 5.30 -5.04
N LEU A 96 -13.94 5.16 -5.06
CA LEU A 96 -12.99 5.91 -4.23
C LEU A 96 -12.11 6.88 -5.05
N THR A 97 -12.03 6.73 -6.37
CA THR A 97 -11.13 7.50 -7.23
C THR A 97 -11.86 8.22 -8.37
N THR A 98 -11.25 9.30 -8.86
CA THR A 98 -11.60 9.97 -10.12
C THR A 98 -10.55 9.65 -11.16
N PHE A 99 -11.01 9.19 -12.32
CA PHE A 99 -10.14 8.89 -13.45
C PHE A 99 -9.56 10.18 -14.03
N GLN A 100 -8.23 10.28 -14.09
CA GLN A 100 -7.47 11.45 -14.56
C GLN A 100 -6.78 11.19 -15.92
N GLY A 101 -6.72 9.93 -16.39
CA GLY A 101 -6.14 9.57 -17.70
C GLY A 101 -5.37 8.25 -17.68
N SER A 102 -4.66 7.92 -18.76
CA SER A 102 -3.72 6.79 -18.84
C SER A 102 -2.30 7.25 -18.48
N GLN A 103 -1.58 6.46 -17.67
CA GLN A 103 -0.19 6.77 -17.24
C GLN A 103 0.86 5.80 -17.82
N GLY A 104 0.43 4.85 -18.65
CA GLY A 104 1.31 3.90 -19.35
C GLY A 104 0.52 2.71 -19.92
N PRO A 105 1.20 1.74 -20.54
CA PRO A 105 0.55 0.51 -21.03
C PRO A 105 -0.13 -0.22 -19.86
N ALA A 106 -1.47 -0.30 -19.90
CA ALA A 106 -2.32 -0.88 -18.86
C ALA A 106 -2.24 -0.24 -17.45
N GLU A 107 -1.64 0.95 -17.31
CA GLU A 107 -1.62 1.72 -16.06
C GLU A 107 -2.53 2.96 -16.16
N LEU A 108 -3.46 3.10 -15.21
CA LEU A 108 -4.37 4.24 -15.14
C LEU A 108 -3.85 5.27 -14.13
N HIS A 109 -3.98 6.55 -14.48
CA HIS A 109 -3.84 7.64 -13.54
C HIS A 109 -5.22 7.91 -12.92
N GLU A 110 -5.36 7.53 -11.66
CA GLU A 110 -6.54 7.78 -10.86
C GLU A 110 -6.12 8.58 -9.63
N GLU A 111 -6.85 9.67 -9.34
CA GLU A 111 -6.66 10.47 -8.13
C GLU A 111 -7.74 10.16 -7.11
N ALA A 112 -7.42 10.30 -5.83
CA ALA A 112 -8.39 10.10 -4.75
C ALA A 112 -9.46 11.20 -4.80
N ARG A 113 -10.73 10.85 -4.62
CA ARG A 113 -11.79 11.87 -4.45
C ARG A 113 -11.52 12.66 -3.17
N SER A 114 -11.60 13.99 -3.25
CA SER A 114 -11.24 14.93 -2.17
C SER A 114 -12.26 15.01 -1.01
N GLU A 115 -13.40 14.32 -1.07
CA GLU A 115 -14.44 14.43 -0.05
C GLU A 115 -14.39 13.34 1.03
N GLY A 116 -14.04 13.74 2.26
CA GLY A 116 -14.30 13.01 3.51
C GLY A 116 -13.35 11.85 3.83
N ALA A 117 -13.76 10.95 4.75
CA ALA A 117 -12.97 9.78 5.18
C ALA A 117 -12.59 8.80 4.04
N LYS A 118 -13.19 8.98 2.86
CA LYS A 118 -12.89 8.26 1.61
C LYS A 118 -11.61 8.75 0.93
N SER A 119 -11.15 9.96 1.25
CA SER A 119 -9.91 10.55 0.74
C SER A 119 -8.69 9.72 1.11
N THR A 120 -8.54 9.32 2.39
CA THR A 120 -7.38 8.55 2.85
C THR A 120 -7.35 7.13 2.30
N ALA A 121 -8.51 6.47 2.19
CA ALA A 121 -8.60 5.15 1.56
C ALA A 121 -8.29 5.24 0.05
N GLY A 122 -8.79 6.28 -0.63
CA GLY A 122 -8.47 6.58 -2.01
C GLY A 122 -6.97 6.79 -2.20
N GLU A 123 -6.32 7.60 -1.35
CA GLU A 123 -4.89 7.90 -1.40
C GLU A 123 -4.02 6.66 -1.12
N LEU A 124 -4.42 5.81 -0.18
CA LEU A 124 -3.75 4.54 0.07
C LEU A 124 -3.82 3.62 -1.14
N VAL A 125 -5.00 3.45 -1.74
CA VAL A 125 -5.19 2.52 -2.85
C VAL A 125 -4.57 3.05 -4.15
N THR A 126 -4.50 4.37 -4.36
CA THR A 126 -3.84 4.97 -5.55
C THR A 126 -2.33 5.12 -5.41
N CYS A 127 -1.79 5.09 -4.18
CA CYS A 127 -0.36 5.20 -3.93
C CYS A 127 0.34 3.82 -3.85
N PRO A 128 1.14 3.43 -4.85
CA PRO A 128 1.82 2.13 -4.84
C PRO A 128 2.84 1.99 -3.70
N PHE A 129 3.42 3.10 -3.23
CA PHE A 129 4.32 3.09 -2.08
C PHE A 129 3.57 2.77 -0.79
N CYS A 130 2.41 3.38 -0.58
CA CYS A 130 1.59 3.08 0.59
C CYS A 130 1.12 1.62 0.57
N MET A 131 0.64 1.14 -0.58
CA MET A 131 0.25 -0.26 -0.74
C MET A 131 1.41 -1.25 -0.56
N SER A 132 2.65 -0.86 -0.87
CA SER A 132 3.82 -1.74 -0.73
C SER A 132 4.03 -2.25 0.69
N VAL A 133 3.75 -1.42 1.69
CA VAL A 133 3.91 -1.79 3.11
C VAL A 133 2.90 -2.88 3.51
N TRP A 134 1.65 -2.76 3.05
CA TRP A 134 0.60 -3.75 3.28
C TRP A 134 0.90 -5.06 2.56
N VAL A 135 1.31 -4.97 1.30
CA VAL A 135 1.66 -6.14 0.48
C VAL A 135 2.86 -6.88 1.08
N ALA A 136 3.94 -6.17 1.42
CA ALA A 136 5.12 -6.77 2.02
C ALA A 136 4.79 -7.49 3.34
N SER A 137 3.97 -6.86 4.19
CA SER A 137 3.51 -7.46 5.45
C SER A 137 2.68 -8.73 5.21
N THR A 138 1.78 -8.70 4.21
CA THR A 138 0.96 -9.86 3.82
C THR A 138 1.81 -11.01 3.30
N LEU A 139 2.74 -10.72 2.39
CA LEU A 139 3.63 -11.73 1.81
C LEU A 139 4.53 -12.34 2.88
N THR A 140 5.05 -11.53 3.80
CA THR A 140 5.85 -12.01 4.93
C THR A 140 5.05 -12.92 5.84
N ALA A 141 3.84 -12.51 6.25
CA ALA A 141 2.97 -13.35 7.06
C ALA A 141 2.55 -14.64 6.32
N GLY A 142 2.26 -14.53 5.02
CA GLY A 142 1.95 -15.66 4.15
C GLY A 142 3.09 -16.67 4.07
N GLN A 143 4.34 -16.23 3.97
CA GLN A 143 5.49 -17.15 3.99
C GLN A 143 5.60 -17.93 5.30
N LEU A 144 5.25 -17.32 6.43
CA LEU A 144 5.27 -17.99 7.73
C LEU A 144 4.12 -18.98 7.90
N LEU A 145 2.94 -18.68 7.33
CA LEU A 145 1.74 -19.49 7.47
C LEU A 145 1.65 -20.59 6.39
N TRP A 146 1.82 -20.23 5.11
CA TRP A 146 1.70 -21.07 3.93
C TRP A 146 2.90 -20.90 2.97
N PRO A 147 4.11 -21.34 3.36
CA PRO A 147 5.36 -21.06 2.63
C PRO A 147 5.33 -21.51 1.16
N ARG A 148 4.74 -22.68 0.86
CA ARG A 148 4.69 -23.20 -0.52
C ARG A 148 3.80 -22.32 -1.41
N ALA A 149 2.58 -22.04 -0.96
CA ALA A 149 1.64 -21.23 -1.74
C ALA A 149 2.17 -19.81 -1.96
N THR A 150 2.70 -19.18 -0.90
CA THR A 150 3.24 -17.83 -1.00
C THR A 150 4.48 -17.77 -1.89
N ARG A 151 5.38 -18.76 -1.81
CA ARG A 151 6.55 -18.83 -2.70
C ARG A 151 6.14 -19.01 -4.17
N THR A 152 5.14 -19.84 -4.47
CA THR A 152 4.61 -19.99 -5.83
C THR A 152 4.00 -18.67 -6.34
N ALA A 153 3.20 -17.99 -5.52
CA ALA A 153 2.62 -16.70 -5.89
C ALA A 153 3.68 -15.62 -6.14
N MET A 154 4.69 -15.52 -5.27
CA MET A 154 5.81 -14.59 -5.44
C MET A 154 6.63 -14.89 -6.70
N GLY A 155 6.86 -16.17 -7.00
CA GLY A 155 7.51 -16.60 -8.23
C GLY A 155 6.72 -16.19 -9.47
N ALA A 156 5.40 -16.40 -9.47
CA ALA A 156 4.53 -15.99 -10.57
C ALA A 156 4.53 -14.47 -10.79
N LEU A 157 4.44 -13.67 -9.70
CA LEU A 157 4.52 -12.21 -9.77
C LEU A 157 5.87 -11.72 -10.29
N THR A 158 6.95 -12.37 -9.89
CA THR A 158 8.31 -12.06 -10.35
C THR A 158 8.48 -12.38 -11.83
N ALA A 159 7.98 -13.53 -12.29
CA ALA A 159 7.99 -13.90 -13.70
C ALA A 159 7.18 -12.90 -14.55
N LEU A 160 6.03 -12.47 -14.05
CA LEU A 160 5.21 -11.45 -14.71
C LEU A 160 5.97 -10.11 -14.83
N ALA A 161 6.60 -9.66 -13.75
CA ALA A 161 7.42 -8.45 -13.78
C ALA A 161 8.57 -8.54 -14.80
N GLY A 162 9.19 -9.71 -14.92
CA GLY A 162 10.18 -9.99 -15.96
C GLY A 162 9.60 -9.93 -17.37
N ALA A 163 8.41 -10.49 -17.59
CA ALA A 163 7.71 -10.43 -18.87
C ALA A 163 7.36 -8.99 -19.27
N ASP A 164 6.87 -8.18 -18.32
CA ASP A 164 6.57 -6.76 -18.57
C ASP A 164 7.84 -5.97 -18.95
N ALA A 165 8.95 -6.23 -18.26
CA ALA A 165 10.23 -5.59 -18.57
C ALA A 165 10.72 -5.97 -19.98
N LEU A 166 10.57 -7.23 -20.38
CA LEU A 166 10.89 -7.70 -21.73
C LEU A 166 10.01 -7.01 -22.78
N GLN A 167 8.71 -6.89 -22.54
CA GLN A 167 7.78 -6.21 -23.45
C GLN A 167 8.14 -4.73 -23.61
N LEU A 168 8.40 -4.01 -22.52
CA LEU A 168 8.81 -2.60 -22.57
C LEU A 168 10.15 -2.41 -23.28
N THR A 169 11.11 -3.30 -23.03
CA THR A 169 12.41 -3.28 -23.70
C THR A 169 12.26 -3.52 -25.20
N TYR A 170 11.41 -4.48 -25.59
CA TYR A 170 11.11 -4.74 -26.99
C TYR A 170 10.49 -3.51 -27.67
N SER A 171 9.47 -2.90 -27.05
CA SER A 171 8.87 -1.66 -27.57
C SER A 171 9.89 -0.52 -27.72
N ALA A 172 10.78 -0.35 -26.75
CA ALA A 172 11.84 0.66 -26.81
C ALA A 172 12.87 0.39 -27.92
N LEU A 173 13.22 -0.88 -28.15
CA LEU A 173 14.11 -1.29 -29.24
C LEU A 173 13.47 -1.06 -30.60
N VAL A 174 12.18 -1.40 -30.74
CA VAL A 174 11.42 -1.16 -31.98
C VAL A 174 11.39 0.34 -32.29
N ALA A 175 11.01 1.19 -31.33
CA ALA A 175 10.96 2.65 -31.53
C ALA A 175 12.31 3.22 -32.00
N LYS A 176 13.42 2.80 -31.37
CA LYS A 176 14.78 3.20 -31.78
C LYS A 176 15.16 2.72 -33.18
N SER A 177 14.66 1.57 -33.61
CA SER A 177 14.95 1.00 -34.93
C SER A 177 14.14 1.65 -36.06
N THR A 178 12.94 2.18 -35.76
CA THR A 178 12.07 2.85 -36.73
C THR A 178 12.31 4.36 -36.82
N GLY A 179 13.13 4.95 -35.94
CA GLY A 179 13.61 6.32 -36.08
C GLY A 179 12.59 7.41 -35.74
N GLU A 180 11.69 7.16 -34.79
CA GLU A 180 10.88 8.21 -34.14
C GLU A 180 11.61 8.83 -32.94
#